data_AF-A0A945HHJ3-F1
#
_entry.id   AF-A0A945HHJ3-F1
#
_cell.length_a   1.000
_cell.length_b   1.000
_cell.length_c   1.000
_cell.angle_alpha   90.00
_cell.angle_beta   90.00
_cell.angle_gamma   90.00
#
_symmetry.space_group_name_H-M   'P 1'
#
loop_
_entity.id
_entity.type
_entity.pdbx_description
1 polymer ?
#
loop_
_entity_poly.entity_id
_entity_poly.type
_entity_poly.pdbx_seq_one_letter_code
_entity_poly.pdbx_strand_id
1 'polypeptide(L)'
;MSKATWIRPVYLYLMTAIGLIVLIIGLSGIVRLGLKVYIFTQADTEYYGRSKPAPLYMDRELNQVNELLTCEEVAETDQVRIQAWLTDYETWQAEDENIDYLRSSREREAANSISLILIGFPLYYFHWFLIKKDRKKLNV
;
A
#
# COMPACT_ATOMS: atom_id res chain seq x y z
N MET A 1 -18.50 36.40 -38.15
CA MET A 1 -17.27 36.58 -37.34
C MET A 1 -17.17 35.44 -36.34
N SER A 2 -16.35 34.42 -36.63
CA SER A 2 -16.24 33.18 -35.85
C SER A 2 -15.45 33.39 -34.55
N LYS A 3 -16.15 33.80 -33.48
CA LYS A 3 -15.50 34.17 -32.20
C LYS A 3 -15.11 32.99 -31.29
N ALA A 4 -15.08 31.74 -31.78
CA ALA A 4 -14.81 30.57 -30.92
C ALA A 4 -13.97 29.45 -31.58
N THR A 5 -13.23 29.72 -32.64
CA THR A 5 -12.44 28.68 -33.34
C THR A 5 -11.29 28.11 -32.51
N TRP A 6 -10.84 28.82 -31.46
CA TRP A 6 -9.72 28.42 -30.59
C TRP A 6 -10.16 27.67 -29.32
N ILE A 7 -11.44 27.73 -28.94
CA ILE A 7 -11.96 27.09 -27.72
C ILE A 7 -11.91 25.56 -27.85
N ARG A 8 -12.33 25.05 -29.02
CA ARG A 8 -12.31 23.61 -29.32
C ARG A 8 -10.92 22.98 -29.19
N PRO A 9 -9.85 23.48 -29.82
CA PRO A 9 -8.53 22.89 -29.66
C PRO A 9 -8.02 22.98 -28.21
N VAL A 10 -8.22 24.10 -27.51
CA VAL A 10 -7.81 24.22 -26.09
C VAL A 10 -8.51 23.17 -25.22
N TYR A 11 -9.83 23.02 -25.37
CA TYR A 11 -10.59 21.99 -24.66
C TYR A 11 -10.06 20.57 -24.96
N LEU A 12 -9.78 20.28 -26.22
CA LEU A 12 -9.28 18.97 -26.62
C LEU A 12 -7.89 18.68 -26.04
N TYR A 13 -6.97 19.65 -26.04
CA TYR A 13 -5.65 19.49 -25.43
C TYR A 13 -5.72 19.31 -23.90
N LEU A 14 -6.63 20.00 -23.23
CA LEU A 14 -6.84 19.81 -21.79
C LEU A 14 -7.40 18.43 -21.49
N MET A 15 -8.41 17.99 -22.23
CA MET A 15 -9.01 16.67 -22.05
C MET A 15 -8.02 15.54 -22.33
N THR A 16 -7.17 15.67 -23.35
CA THR A 16 -6.12 14.68 -23.60
C THR A 16 -5.05 14.69 -22.54
N ALA A 17 -4.66 15.86 -22.01
CA ALA A 17 -3.70 15.94 -20.91
C ALA A 17 -4.23 15.26 -19.63
N ILE A 18 -5.49 15.51 -19.27
CA ILE A 18 -6.14 14.86 -18.12
C ILE A 18 -6.23 13.35 -18.34
N GLY A 19 -6.69 12.92 -19.52
CA GLY A 19 -6.78 11.50 -19.87
C GLY A 19 -5.42 10.80 -19.81
N LEU A 20 -4.35 11.48 -20.27
CA LEU A 20 -2.99 10.96 -20.19
C LEU A 20 -2.52 10.81 -18.73
N ILE A 21 -2.84 11.75 -17.84
CA ILE A 21 -2.52 11.64 -16.41
C ILE A 21 -3.21 10.43 -15.79
N VAL A 22 -4.51 10.24 -16.03
CA VAL A 22 -5.27 9.09 -15.52
C VAL A 22 -4.68 7.78 -16.05
N LEU A 23 -4.31 7.73 -17.33
CA LEU A 23 -3.69 6.57 -17.95
C LEU A 23 -2.33 6.24 -17.32
N ILE A 24 -1.48 7.24 -17.07
CA ILE A 24 -0.18 7.06 -16.38
C ILE A 24 -0.39 6.50 -14.98
N ILE A 25 -1.35 7.03 -14.23
CA ILE A 25 -1.67 6.54 -12.88
C ILE A 25 -2.11 5.07 -12.95
N GLY A 26 -3.01 4.72 -13.87
CA GLY A 26 -3.46 3.34 -14.06
C GLY A 26 -2.33 2.38 -14.42
N LEU A 27 -1.48 2.75 -15.38
CA LEU A 27 -0.30 1.96 -15.77
C LEU A 27 0.68 1.77 -14.62
N SER A 28 0.97 2.84 -13.88
CA SER A 28 1.85 2.75 -12.70
C SER A 28 1.28 1.80 -11.63
N GLY A 29 -0.05 1.76 -11.47
CA GLY A 29 -0.72 0.85 -10.56
C GLY A 29 -0.54 -0.62 -10.94
N ILE A 30 -0.64 -0.94 -12.22
CA ILE A 30 -0.44 -2.31 -12.74
C ILE A 30 1.01 -2.76 -12.54
N VAL A 31 1.98 -1.89 -12.90
CA VAL A 31 3.40 -2.20 -12.69
C VAL A 31 3.70 -2.40 -11.22
N ARG A 32 3.13 -1.57 -10.34
CA ARG A 32 3.29 -1.69 -8.89
C ARG A 32 2.76 -3.02 -8.38
N LEU A 33 1.57 -3.42 -8.83
CA LEU A 33 0.99 -4.71 -8.48
C LEU A 33 1.88 -5.87 -8.94
N GLY A 34 2.34 -5.85 -10.19
CA GLY A 34 3.24 -6.88 -10.70
C GLY A 34 4.55 -6.97 -9.90
N LEU A 35 5.13 -5.83 -9.55
CA LEU A 35 6.32 -5.78 -8.69
C LEU A 35 6.05 -6.41 -7.33
N LYS A 36 4.93 -6.10 -6.67
CA LYS A 36 4.59 -6.68 -5.38
C LYS A 36 4.30 -8.18 -5.43
N VAL A 37 3.62 -8.66 -6.48
CA VAL A 37 3.25 -10.06 -6.59
C VAL A 37 4.44 -10.95 -6.93
N TYR A 38 5.33 -10.49 -7.81
CA TYR A 38 6.39 -11.35 -8.38
C TYR A 38 7.81 -11.06 -7.85
N ILE A 39 8.08 -9.85 -7.37
CA ILE A 39 9.44 -9.44 -6.95
C ILE A 39 9.49 -9.11 -5.45
N PHE A 40 8.51 -8.34 -4.96
CA PHE A 40 8.42 -7.83 -3.60
C PHE A 40 7.26 -8.48 -2.85
N THR A 41 7.36 -9.79 -2.63
CA THR A 41 6.28 -10.58 -2.04
C THR A 41 5.92 -10.17 -0.61
N GLN A 42 6.78 -9.41 0.08
CA GLN A 42 6.49 -8.88 1.41
C GLN A 42 5.89 -7.46 1.36
N ALA A 43 5.80 -6.80 0.21
CA ALA A 43 5.23 -5.45 0.09
C ALA A 43 3.72 -5.37 0.37
N ASP A 44 3.04 -6.51 0.37
CA ASP A 44 1.61 -6.65 0.71
C ASP A 44 1.39 -7.49 1.96
N THR A 45 2.45 -7.85 2.71
CA THR A 45 2.22 -8.33 4.08
C THR A 45 1.57 -7.21 4.86
N GLU A 46 0.43 -7.53 5.46
CA GLU A 46 -0.46 -6.56 6.07
C GLU A 46 0.31 -5.72 7.10
N TYR A 47 0.50 -4.43 6.79
CA TYR A 47 0.97 -3.42 7.75
C TYR A 47 0.02 -3.33 8.96
N TYR A 48 -1.22 -3.77 8.78
CA TYR A 48 -2.18 -4.08 9.82
C TYR A 48 -2.22 -5.60 10.00
N GLY A 49 -1.12 -6.19 10.47
CA GLY A 49 -1.17 -7.52 11.07
C GLY A 49 -2.36 -7.52 12.02
N ARG A 50 -3.19 -8.57 11.95
CA ARG A 50 -4.42 -8.76 12.74
C ARG A 50 -4.37 -7.91 14.00
N SER A 51 -5.34 -6.99 14.14
CA SER A 51 -5.45 -6.14 15.32
C SER A 51 -5.14 -6.97 16.56
N LYS A 52 -4.04 -6.63 17.25
CA LYS A 52 -3.65 -7.29 18.50
C LYS A 52 -4.93 -7.46 19.32
N PRO A 53 -5.26 -8.69 19.77
CA PRO A 53 -6.50 -8.91 20.50
C PRO A 53 -6.56 -7.90 21.65
N ALA A 54 -7.72 -7.28 21.83
CA ALA A 54 -7.88 -6.19 22.79
C ALA A 54 -7.28 -6.63 24.13
N PRO A 55 -6.46 -5.80 24.79
CA PRO A 55 -5.90 -6.19 26.07
C PRO A 55 -7.08 -6.50 26.99
N LEU A 56 -7.09 -7.69 27.58
CA LEU A 56 -7.90 -7.88 28.76
C LEU A 56 -7.31 -6.89 29.78
N TYR A 57 -8.08 -5.88 30.18
CA TYR A 57 -7.74 -4.98 31.27
C TYR A 57 -7.78 -5.79 32.58
N MET A 58 -6.84 -6.70 32.71
CA MET A 58 -6.52 -7.38 33.95
C MET A 58 -5.26 -6.71 34.46
N ASP A 59 -5.29 -6.24 35.71
CA ASP A 59 -4.13 -5.68 36.42
C ASP A 59 -2.98 -6.70 36.64
N ARG A 60 -3.08 -7.89 36.04
CA ARG A 60 -2.25 -9.06 36.32
C ARG A 60 -1.53 -9.53 35.06
N GLU A 61 -0.22 -9.78 35.18
CA GLU A 61 0.64 -10.27 34.09
C GLU A 61 0.13 -11.61 33.50
N LEU A 62 0.44 -11.90 32.23
CA LEU A 62 0.03 -13.12 31.49
C LEU A 62 0.20 -14.42 32.29
N ASN A 63 1.25 -14.53 33.11
CA ASN A 63 1.49 -15.69 33.97
C ASN A 63 0.40 -15.91 35.03
N GLN A 64 -0.21 -14.84 35.53
CA GLN A 64 -1.26 -14.86 36.54
C GLN A 64 -2.64 -15.17 35.95
N VAL A 65 -2.82 -15.05 34.63
CA VAL A 65 -4.06 -15.41 33.93
C VAL A 65 -4.24 -16.93 33.89
N ASN A 66 -3.15 -17.67 33.68
CA ASN A 66 -3.15 -19.13 33.78
C ASN A 66 -3.43 -19.61 35.21
N GLU A 67 -3.02 -18.86 36.23
CA GLU A 67 -3.32 -19.17 37.63
C GLU A 67 -4.81 -18.93 37.96
N LEU A 68 -5.44 -17.92 37.37
CA LEU A 68 -6.88 -17.62 37.54
C LEU A 68 -7.80 -18.73 37.03
N LEU A 69 -7.41 -19.47 35.98
CA LEU A 69 -8.12 -20.67 35.50
C LEU A 69 -8.16 -21.80 36.55
N THR A 70 -7.27 -21.74 37.55
CA THR A 70 -7.14 -22.73 38.62
C THR A 70 -7.89 -22.31 39.89
N CYS A 71 -8.38 -21.07 39.96
CA CYS A 71 -9.15 -20.57 41.10
C CYS A 71 -10.63 -20.96 40.97
N GLU A 72 -11.17 -21.60 42.00
CA GLU A 72 -12.52 -22.19 42.12
C GLU A 72 -13.68 -21.16 42.06
N GLU A 73 -13.38 -19.85 41.92
CA GLU A 73 -14.36 -18.75 42.04
C GLU A 73 -14.51 -17.91 40.75
N VAL A 74 -14.05 -18.43 39.61
CA VAL A 74 -14.32 -17.81 38.30
C VAL A 74 -15.60 -18.42 37.72
N ALA A 75 -16.61 -17.59 37.45
CA ALA A 75 -17.82 -18.04 36.77
C ALA A 75 -17.45 -18.75 35.46
N GLU A 76 -18.07 -19.90 35.18
CA GLU A 76 -17.78 -20.76 34.01
C GLU A 76 -17.78 -19.96 32.67
N THR A 77 -18.59 -18.91 32.60
CA THR A 77 -18.67 -17.98 31.46
C THR A 77 -17.42 -17.12 31.24
N ASP A 78 -16.70 -16.79 32.31
CA ASP A 78 -15.47 -15.99 32.23
C ASP A 78 -14.25 -16.85 31.91
N GLN A 79 -14.23 -18.12 32.34
CA GLN A 79 -13.19 -19.08 31.97
C GLN A 79 -13.14 -19.30 30.45
N VAL A 80 -14.29 -19.46 29.81
CA VAL A 80 -14.40 -19.61 28.34
C VAL A 80 -13.88 -18.38 27.59
N ARG A 81 -14.16 -17.17 28.09
CA ARG A 81 -13.68 -15.91 27.47
C ARG A 81 -12.17 -15.73 27.59
N ILE A 82 -11.60 -16.08 28.74
CA ILE A 82 -10.15 -16.02 28.97
C ILE A 82 -9.43 -17.02 28.08
N GLN A 83 -9.94 -18.26 27.96
CA GLN A 83 -9.33 -19.28 27.13
C GLN A 83 -9.38 -18.92 25.64
N ALA A 84 -10.50 -18.38 25.16
CA ALA A 84 -10.61 -17.88 23.78
C ALA A 84 -9.59 -16.76 23.51
N TRP A 85 -9.44 -15.81 24.43
CA TRP A 85 -8.47 -14.73 24.30
C TRP A 85 -7.02 -15.23 24.30
N LEU A 86 -6.67 -16.20 25.15
CA LEU A 86 -5.32 -16.80 25.17
C LEU A 86 -4.98 -17.46 23.85
N THR A 87 -5.93 -18.23 23.28
CA THR A 87 -5.75 -18.85 21.95
C THR A 87 -5.57 -17.80 20.85
N ASP A 88 -6.36 -16.72 20.86
CA ASP A 88 -6.24 -15.62 19.90
C ASP A 88 -4.88 -14.90 20.05
N TYR A 89 -4.41 -14.71 21.28
CA TYR A 89 -3.15 -14.04 21.59
C TYR A 89 -1.94 -14.87 21.14
N GLU A 90 -1.92 -16.18 21.43
CA GLU A 90 -0.86 -17.09 20.98
C GLU A 90 -0.80 -17.17 19.45
N THR A 91 -1.96 -17.24 18.79
CA THR A 91 -2.05 -17.25 17.33
C THR A 91 -1.53 -15.95 16.72
N TRP A 92 -1.92 -14.81 17.28
CA TRP A 92 -1.41 -13.50 16.87
C TRP A 92 0.12 -13.41 17.04
N GLN A 93 0.65 -13.85 18.18
CA GLN A 93 2.08 -13.78 18.46
C GLN A 93 2.89 -14.65 17.49
N ALA A 94 2.44 -15.88 17.21
CA ALA A 94 3.11 -16.77 16.27
C ALA A 94 3.12 -16.23 14.83
N GLU A 95 2.08 -15.51 14.44
CA GLU A 95 1.97 -14.86 13.13
C GLU A 95 2.82 -13.57 13.05
N ASP A 96 2.85 -12.76 14.12
CA ASP A 96 3.55 -11.47 14.21
C ASP A 96 5.08 -11.63 14.21
N GLU A 97 5.61 -12.64 14.91
CA GLU A 97 7.06 -12.90 15.00
C GLU A 97 7.71 -13.14 13.62
N ASN A 98 6.92 -13.54 12.62
CA ASN A 98 7.40 -13.82 11.27
C ASN A 98 7.27 -12.63 10.30
N ILE A 99 6.71 -11.48 10.72
CA ILE A 99 6.49 -10.32 9.86
C ILE A 99 7.59 -9.27 10.07
N ASP A 100 8.43 -9.08 9.04
CA ASP A 100 9.37 -7.95 9.00
C ASP A 100 8.65 -6.69 8.47
N TYR A 101 8.06 -5.93 9.40
CA TYR A 101 7.35 -4.68 9.13
C TYR A 101 8.22 -3.64 8.41
N LEU A 102 9.51 -3.57 8.74
CA LEU A 102 10.42 -2.61 8.15
C LEU A 102 10.69 -2.96 6.69
N ARG A 103 10.90 -4.24 6.41
CA ARG A 103 11.08 -4.75 5.04
C ARG A 103 9.83 -4.57 4.21
N SER A 104 8.66 -4.93 4.72
CA SER A 104 7.37 -4.73 4.03
C SER A 104 7.16 -3.28 3.59
N SER A 105 7.37 -2.32 4.50
CA SER A 105 7.22 -0.90 4.18
C SER A 105 8.21 -0.44 3.11
N ARG A 106 9.47 -0.90 3.17
CA ARG A 106 10.51 -0.56 2.18
C ARG A 106 10.22 -1.16 0.81
N GLU A 107 9.79 -2.41 0.78
CA GLU A 107 9.41 -3.11 -0.44
C GLU A 107 8.20 -2.45 -1.12
N ARG A 108 7.20 -2.00 -0.34
CA ARG A 108 6.06 -1.23 -0.85
C ARG A 108 6.49 0.11 -1.46
N GLU A 109 7.37 0.84 -0.78
CA GLU A 109 7.90 2.12 -1.27
C GLU A 109 8.72 1.93 -2.55
N ALA A 110 9.58 0.91 -2.58
CA ALA A 110 10.35 0.54 -3.75
C ALA A 110 9.45 0.19 -4.94
N ALA A 111 8.43 -0.66 -4.73
CA ALA A 111 7.47 -1.02 -5.77
C ALA A 111 6.77 0.22 -6.35
N ASN A 112 6.37 1.16 -5.50
CA ASN A 112 5.72 2.39 -5.93
C ASN A 112 6.68 3.28 -6.75
N SER A 113 7.87 3.55 -6.20
CA SER A 113 8.88 4.39 -6.84
C SER A 113 9.36 3.82 -8.18
N ILE A 114 9.65 2.51 -8.24
CA ILE A 114 10.07 1.83 -9.47
C ILE A 114 8.98 1.91 -10.53
N SER A 115 7.71 1.77 -10.15
CA SER A 115 6.59 1.87 -11.08
C SER A 115 6.49 3.26 -11.71
N LEU A 116 6.63 4.31 -10.91
CA LEU A 116 6.63 5.69 -11.40
C LEU A 116 7.82 5.96 -12.31
N ILE A 117 9.00 5.43 -12.00
CA ILE A 117 10.20 5.58 -12.84
C ILE A 117 10.01 4.85 -14.18
N LEU A 118 9.51 3.61 -14.16
CA LEU A 118 9.31 2.79 -15.37
C LEU A 118 8.37 3.46 -16.37
N ILE A 119 7.34 4.15 -15.90
CA ILE A 119 6.38 4.84 -16.77
C ILE A 119 6.80 6.29 -17.05
N GLY A 120 7.26 7.00 -16.02
CA GLY A 120 7.62 8.41 -16.10
C GLY A 120 8.89 8.68 -16.90
N PHE A 121 9.89 7.79 -16.83
CA PHE A 121 11.16 7.98 -17.54
C PHE A 121 10.97 7.94 -19.07
N PRO A 122 10.30 6.93 -19.67
CA PRO A 122 10.01 6.94 -21.10
C PRO A 122 9.20 8.17 -21.53
N LEU A 123 8.20 8.56 -20.72
CA LEU A 123 7.38 9.73 -21.00
C LEU A 123 8.21 11.02 -21.03
N TYR A 124 9.04 11.24 -20.01
CA TYR A 124 9.96 12.38 -19.93
C TYR A 124 10.92 12.39 -21.12
N TYR A 125 11.55 11.25 -21.39
CA TYR A 125 12.53 11.12 -22.46
C TYR A 125 11.92 11.42 -23.84
N PHE A 126 10.71 10.92 -24.09
CA PHE A 126 9.97 11.20 -25.33
C PHE A 126 9.70 12.71 -25.50
N HIS A 127 9.20 13.37 -24.46
CA HIS A 127 8.93 14.82 -24.51
C HIS A 127 10.21 15.62 -24.71
N TRP A 128 11.28 15.27 -24.00
CA TRP A 128 12.59 15.91 -24.14
C TRP A 128 13.13 15.78 -25.57
N PHE A 129 13.02 14.59 -26.16
CA PHE A 129 13.45 14.32 -27.52
C PHE A 129 12.69 15.17 -28.55
N LEU A 130 11.37 15.28 -28.42
CA LEU A 130 10.54 16.12 -29.30
C LEU A 130 10.95 17.59 -29.23
N ILE A 131 11.11 18.14 -28.02
CA ILE A 131 11.55 19.53 -27.84
C ILE A 131 12.92 19.76 -28.50
N LYS A 132 13.84 18.81 -28.37
CA LYS A 132 15.16 18.90 -29.02
C LYS A 132 15.05 18.91 -30.54
N LYS A 133 14.16 18.08 -31.10
CA LYS A 133 13.90 18.02 -32.55
C LYS A 133 13.27 19.32 -33.06
N ASP A 134 12.33 19.89 -32.35
CA ASP A 134 11.65 21.12 -32.76
C ASP A 134 12.58 22.34 -32.66
N ARG A 135 13.39 22.43 -31.61
CA ARG A 135 14.45 23.46 -31.51
C ARG A 135 15.44 23.39 -32.67
N LYS A 136 15.81 22.19 -33.12
CA LYS A 136 16.72 22.03 -34.27
C LYS A 136 16.10 22.53 -35.58
N LYS A 137 14.78 22.35 -35.77
CA LYS A 137 14.06 22.83 -36.96
C LYS A 137 13.90 24.35 -37.00
N LEU A 138 13.86 25.01 -35.84
CA LEU A 138 13.71 26.47 -35.73
C LEU A 138 15.03 27.23 -35.86
N ASN A 139 16.17 26.54 -35.69
CA ASN A 139 17.52 27.11 -35.81
C ASN A 139 18.20 26.79 -37.17
N VAL A 140 17.41 26.37 -38.17
CA VAL A 140 17.77 26.22 -39.59
C VAL A 140 16.85 27.12 -40.38
#